data_AF-A0A077NHD7-F1
#
_entry.id   AF-A0A077NHD7-F1
#
_cell.length_a   1.000
_cell.length_b   1.000
_cell.length_c   1.000
_cell.angle_alpha   90.00
_cell.angle_beta   90.00
_cell.angle_gamma   90.00
#
_symmetry.space_group_name_H-M   'P 1'
#
loop_
_entity.id
_entity.type
_entity.pdbx_description
1 polymer ?
#
loop_
_entity_poly.entity_id
_entity_poly.type
_entity_poly.pdbx_seq_one_letter_code
_entity_poly.pdbx_strand_id
1 'polypeptide(L)' 'MELEFEWDPAKAETNYRKHGIRFEEAALVFDDPFHWSM' A
#
# COMPACT_ATOMS: atom_id res chain seq x y z
N MET A 1 -13.58 3.72 11.40
CA MET A 1 -13.54 4.20 10.00
C MET A 1 -12.68 3.21 9.27
N GLU A 2 -13.20 2.61 8.21
CA GLU A 2 -12.43 1.69 7.36
C GLU A 2 -11.55 2.54 6.44
N LEU A 3 -10.25 2.26 6.39
CA LEU A 3 -9.29 3.02 5.58
C LEU A 3 -9.26 2.38 4.20
N GLU A 4 -9.87 3.04 3.22
CA GLU A 4 -9.93 2.55 1.85
C GLU A 4 -8.78 3.12 1.02
N PHE A 5 -8.05 2.22 0.35
CA PHE A 5 -6.97 2.59 -0.57
C PHE A 5 -7.38 2.26 -2.00
N GLU A 6 -7.10 3.19 -2.92
CA GLU A 6 -7.26 2.99 -4.35
C GLU A 6 -5.97 3.34 -5.09
N TRP A 7 -5.67 2.59 -6.13
CA TRP A 7 -4.56 2.88 -7.03
C TRP A 7 -4.89 2.45 -8.46
N ASP A 8 -4.22 3.10 -9.41
CA ASP A 8 -4.24 2.70 -10.80
C ASP A 8 -3.60 1.31 -10.99
N PRO A 9 -4.27 0.35 -11.68
CA PRO A 9 -3.76 -1.00 -11.88
C PRO A 9 -2.43 -1.06 -12.66
N ALA A 10 -2.23 -0.17 -13.65
CA ALA A 10 -1.00 -0.14 -14.44
C ALA A 10 0.18 0.38 -13.61
N LYS A 11 -0.07 1.35 -12.70
CA LYS A 11 0.90 1.82 -11.72
C LYS A 11 1.24 0.73 -10.71
N ALA A 12 0.26 -0.01 -10.20
CA ALA A 12 0.50 -1.09 -9.24
C ALA A 12 1.41 -2.17 -9.83
N GLU A 13 1.11 -2.62 -11.05
CA GLU A 13 1.94 -3.62 -11.74
C GLU A 13 3.36 -3.08 -12.04
N THR A 14 3.46 -1.82 -12.47
CA THR A 14 4.77 -1.18 -12.69
C THR A 14 5.57 -1.05 -11.40
N ASN A 15 4.92 -0.72 -10.29
CA ASN A 15 5.57 -0.58 -8.99
C ASN A 15 6.06 -1.94 -8.48
N TYR A 16 5.23 -2.98 -8.58
CA TYR A 16 5.61 -4.34 -8.23
C TYR A 16 6.82 -4.82 -9.04
N ARG A 17 6.85 -4.59 -10.36
CA ARG A 17 8.02 -4.94 -11.18
C ARG A 17 9.29 -4.19 -10.78
N LYS A 18 9.17 -2.94 -10.34
CA LYS A 18 10.31 -2.08 -9.96
C LYS A 18 10.83 -2.36 -8.55
N HIS A 19 9.94 -2.66 -7.61
CA HIS A 19 10.23 -2.67 -6.17
C HIS A 19 9.97 -4.02 -5.50
N GLY A 20 9.28 -4.96 -6.17
CA GLY A 20 8.98 -6.29 -5.64
C GLY A 20 7.89 -6.31 -4.56
N ILE A 21 7.24 -5.17 -4.29
CA ILE A 21 6.24 -5.03 -3.23
C ILE A 21 4.92 -4.59 -3.85
N ARG A 22 3.83 -5.23 -3.43
CA ARG A 22 2.45 -4.91 -3.82
C ARG A 22 1.90 -3.79 -2.94
N PHE A 23 1.01 -2.95 -3.48
CA PHE A 23 0.41 -1.87 -2.69
C PHE A 23 -0.53 -2.41 -1.61
N GLU A 24 -1.20 -3.53 -1.87
CA GLU A 24 -2.00 -4.28 -0.91
C GLU A 24 -1.18 -4.67 0.33
N GLU A 25 0.06 -5.17 0.12
CA GLU A 25 0.97 -5.55 1.21
C GLU A 25 1.50 -4.32 1.95
N ALA A 26 1.86 -3.26 1.21
CA ALA A 26 2.36 -2.03 1.80
C ALA A 26 1.27 -1.31 2.62
N ALA A 27 0.00 -1.43 2.23
CA ALA A 27 -1.14 -0.82 2.93
C ALA A 27 -1.33 -1.40 4.34
N LEU A 28 -0.88 -2.62 4.61
CA LEU A 28 -0.93 -3.22 5.94
C LEU A 28 -0.14 -2.42 7.01
N VAL A 29 0.81 -1.56 6.58
CA VAL A 29 1.52 -0.68 7.52
C VAL A 29 0.58 0.25 8.28
N PHE A 30 -0.57 0.61 7.69
CA PHE A 30 -1.56 1.50 8.30
C PHE A 30 -2.47 0.77 9.30
N ASP A 31 -2.40 -0.56 9.35
CA ASP A 31 -3.10 -1.36 10.36
C ASP A 31 -2.26 -1.57 11.64
N ASP A 32 -0.97 -1.23 11.61
CA ASP A 32 -0.10 -1.36 12.79
C ASP A 32 -0.48 -0.31 13.85
N PRO A 33 -0.87 -0.71 15.09
CA PRO A 33 -1.24 0.23 16.15
C PRO A 33 -0.15 1.24 16.54
N PHE A 34 1.11 0.96 16.18
CA PHE A 34 2.26 1.83 16.40
C PHE A 34 2.74 2.50 15.11
N HIS A 35 1.99 2.38 14.01
CA HIS A 35 2.28 3.11 12.79
C HIS A 35 2.28 4.61 13.11
N TRP A 36 3.34 5.30 12.69
CA TRP A 36 3.44 6.73 12.91
C TRP A 36 3.14 7.45 11.60
N SER A 37 1.92 7.95 11.49
CA SER A 37 1.50 8.82 10.39
C SER A 37 1.52 10.27 10.89
N MET A 38 2.65 10.95 10.72
CA MET A 38 2.81 12.38 11.00
C MET A 38 3.32 13.12 9.76
#